data_AF-A0A955SJ02-F1
#
_entry.id   AF-A0A955SJ02-F1
#
_cell.length_a   1.000
_cell.length_b   1.000
_cell.length_c   1.000
_cell.angle_alpha   90.00
_cell.angle_beta   90.00
_cell.angle_gamma   90.00
#
_symmetry.space_group_name_H-M   'P 1'
#
loop_
_entity.id
_entity.type
_entity.pdbx_description
1 polymer ?
#
loop_
_entity_poly.entity_id
_entity_poly.type
_entity_poly.pdbx_seq_one_letter_code
_entity_poly.pdbx_strand_id
1 'polypeptide(L)'
;KITGWYRTAVGEPSPTEEFPLCGFVSGDLIAFTVNFGKYASLTAWTGQHTVEDRVETIHTLWHLAKNIPDEDEPKLLWAGILTGANIFSRR
;
A
#
# COMPACT_ATOMS: atom_id res chain seq x y z
N LYS A 1 3.55 1.40 -16.63
CA LYS A 1 2.27 1.09 -15.95
C LYS A 1 2.36 -0.33 -15.42
N ILE A 2 1.98 -0.56 -14.17
CA ILE A 2 2.01 -1.88 -13.52
C ILE A 2 0.61 -2.24 -12.99
N THR A 3 0.31 -3.53 -12.97
CA THR A 3 -0.89 -4.12 -12.37
C THR A 3 -0.51 -5.45 -11.72
N GLY A 4 -1.24 -5.87 -10.70
CA GLY A 4 -1.00 -7.15 -10.04
C GLY A 4 -1.97 -7.41 -8.90
N TRP A 5 -1.56 -8.32 -8.01
CA TRP A 5 -2.30 -8.69 -6.81
C TRP A 5 -1.44 -8.49 -5.57
N TYR A 6 -2.05 -7.97 -4.52
CA TYR A 6 -1.44 -7.76 -3.23
C TYR A 6 -2.12 -8.64 -2.19
N ARG A 7 -1.31 -9.28 -1.34
CA ARG A 7 -1.78 -10.01 -0.15
C ARG A 7 -1.16 -9.36 1.08
N THR A 8 -1.99 -8.93 2.02
CA THR A 8 -1.50 -8.41 3.30
C THR A 8 -1.35 -9.55 4.30
N ALA A 9 -0.32 -9.47 5.15
CA ALA A 9 -0.15 -10.40 6.29
C ALA A 9 -0.73 -9.86 7.60
N VAL A 10 -1.22 -8.61 7.60
CA VAL A 10 -1.70 -7.89 8.78
C VAL A 10 -3.00 -7.14 8.47
N GLY A 11 -3.72 -6.76 9.53
CA GLY A 11 -5.00 -6.07 9.45
C GLY A 11 -6.18 -7.05 9.55
N GLU A 12 -7.34 -6.60 9.09
CA GLU A 12 -8.57 -7.40 9.05
C GLU A 12 -8.62 -8.48 7.96
N PRO A 13 -7.99 -8.31 6.77
CA PRO A 13 -8.02 -9.36 5.74
C PRO A 13 -7.35 -10.67 6.16
N SER A 14 -7.89 -11.79 5.67
CA SER A 14 -7.17 -13.08 5.71
C SER A 14 -5.87 -13.00 4.90
N PRO A 15 -4.77 -13.67 5.32
CA PRO A 15 -3.52 -13.73 4.54
C PRO A 15 -3.64 -14.36 3.15
N THR A 16 -4.77 -15.00 2.85
CA THR A 16 -5.07 -15.60 1.55
C THR A 16 -5.91 -14.70 0.65
N GLU A 17 -6.46 -13.60 1.16
CA GLU A 17 -7.23 -12.65 0.36
C GLU A 17 -6.31 -11.83 -0.55
N GLU A 18 -6.73 -11.66 -1.80
CA GLU A 18 -6.02 -10.89 -2.82
C GLU A 18 -6.75 -9.60 -3.16
N PHE A 19 -5.97 -8.52 -3.28
CA PHE A 19 -6.47 -7.20 -3.63
C PHE A 19 -5.79 -6.71 -4.90
N PRO A 20 -6.54 -6.13 -5.86
CA PRO A 20 -5.94 -5.63 -7.08
C PRO A 20 -5.04 -4.43 -6.77
N LEU A 21 -3.88 -4.39 -7.42
CA LEU A 21 -2.97 -3.25 -7.38
C LEU A 21 -2.73 -2.68 -8.77
N CYS A 22 -2.50 -1.37 -8.84
CA CYS A 22 -2.07 -0.71 -10.07
C CYS A 22 -1.12 0.46 -9.78
N GLY A 23 -0.34 0.88 -10.78
CA GLY A 23 0.65 1.95 -10.58
C GLY A 23 1.55 2.23 -11.77
N PHE A 24 2.70 2.82 -11.48
CA PHE A 24 3.72 3.20 -12.46
C PHE A 24 5.14 3.02 -11.91
N VAL A 25 6.08 2.94 -12.85
CA VAL A 25 7.52 2.88 -12.59
C VAL A 25 8.20 3.95 -13.45
N SER A 26 9.28 4.53 -12.95
CA SER A 26 10.12 5.50 -13.65
C SER A 26 11.58 5.28 -13.24
N GLY A 27 12.37 4.65 -14.11
CA GLY A 27 13.68 4.14 -13.70
C GLY A 27 13.53 3.08 -12.60
N ASP A 28 14.21 3.29 -11.48
CA ASP A 28 14.13 2.48 -10.26
C ASP A 28 13.08 2.99 -9.25
N LEU A 29 12.37 4.08 -9.56
CA LEU A 29 11.26 4.57 -8.74
C LEU A 29 9.98 3.81 -9.05
N ILE A 30 9.17 3.58 -8.01
CA ILE A 30 7.88 2.90 -8.10
C ILE A 30 6.82 3.62 -7.26
N ALA A 31 5.62 3.70 -7.80
CA ALA A 31 4.43 4.03 -7.03
C ALA A 31 3.27 3.11 -7.43
N PHE A 32 2.56 2.58 -6.44
CA PHE A 32 1.39 1.73 -6.67
C PHE A 32 0.34 1.91 -5.58
N THR A 33 -0.91 1.61 -5.91
CA THR A 33 -2.02 1.59 -4.98
C THR A 33 -2.63 0.21 -4.91
N VAL A 34 -3.14 -0.15 -3.73
CA VAL A 34 -3.93 -1.35 -3.49
C VAL A 34 -5.34 -0.93 -3.07
N ASN A 35 -6.34 -1.50 -3.73
CA ASN A 35 -7.74 -1.25 -3.42
C ASN A 35 -8.24 -2.28 -2.40
N PHE A 36 -8.26 -1.91 -1.12
CA PHE A 36 -8.86 -2.69 -0.04
C PHE A 36 -10.35 -2.37 0.12
N GLY A 37 -11.10 -2.07 -0.95
CA GLY A 37 -12.46 -1.52 -0.89
C GLY A 37 -13.46 -2.31 -0.03
N LYS A 38 -13.30 -3.63 0.10
CA LYS A 38 -14.08 -4.46 1.04
C LYS A 38 -13.93 -4.02 2.52
N TYR A 39 -12.81 -3.39 2.85
CA TYR A 39 -12.40 -2.87 4.15
C TYR A 39 -12.37 -1.35 4.17
N ALA A 40 -13.16 -0.70 3.28
CA ALA A 40 -13.36 0.74 3.25
C ALA A 40 -12.04 1.54 3.28
N SER A 41 -11.00 1.07 2.57
CA SER A 41 -9.70 1.73 2.57
C SER A 41 -8.93 1.56 1.26
N LEU A 42 -8.02 2.50 1.03
CA LEU A 42 -7.04 2.46 -0.05
C LEU A 42 -5.67 2.63 0.57
N THR A 43 -4.65 1.94 0.04
CA THR A 43 -3.27 2.19 0.44
C THR A 43 -2.41 2.48 -0.77
N ALA A 44 -1.58 3.51 -0.67
CA ALA A 44 -0.62 3.89 -1.70
C ALA A 44 0.79 3.74 -1.17
N TRP A 45 1.68 3.14 -1.95
CA TRP A 45 3.11 3.07 -1.70
C TRP A 45 3.85 3.92 -2.72
N THR A 46 4.93 4.55 -2.28
CA THR A 46 5.93 5.16 -3.16
C THR A 46 7.30 4.84 -2.62
N GLY A 47 8.23 4.53 -3.52
CA GLY A 47 9.54 4.05 -3.11
C GLY A 47 10.52 3.92 -4.26
N GLN A 48 11.65 3.29 -3.93
CA GLN A 48 12.77 3.09 -4.82
C GLN A 48 13.30 1.67 -4.68
N HIS A 49 13.64 1.11 -5.83
CA HIS A 49 14.30 -0.18 -5.98
C HIS A 49 15.81 -0.06 -5.80
N THR A 50 16.43 -1.07 -5.19
CA THR A 50 17.88 -1.20 -5.03
C THR A 50 18.27 -2.68 -4.93
N VAL A 51 19.57 -2.97 -4.93
CA VAL A 51 20.12 -4.29 -4.67
C VAL A 51 20.97 -4.25 -3.40
N GLU A 52 20.54 -4.97 -2.38
CA GLU A 52 21.24 -5.09 -1.08
C GLU A 52 21.66 -6.54 -0.89
N ASP A 53 22.95 -6.81 -0.67
CA ASP A 53 23.48 -8.16 -0.49
C ASP A 53 23.07 -9.16 -1.58
N ARG A 54 23.01 -8.68 -2.84
CA ARG A 54 22.53 -9.43 -4.03
C ARG A 54 21.04 -9.77 -4.01
N VAL A 55 20.25 -9.11 -3.16
CA VAL A 55 18.79 -9.25 -3.07
C VAL A 55 18.12 -7.99 -3.62
N GLU A 56 17.28 -8.20 -4.63
CA GLU A 56 16.41 -7.18 -5.23
C GLU A 56 15.39 -6.70 -4.19
N THR A 57 15.46 -5.43 -3.82
CA THR A 57 14.72 -4.86 -2.70
C THR A 57 14.03 -3.55 -3.09
N ILE A 58 12.84 -3.28 -2.56
CA ILE A 58 12.11 -2.02 -2.75
C ILE A 58 11.83 -1.40 -1.39
N HIS A 59 12.39 -0.23 -1.13
CA HIS A 59 12.10 0.58 0.06
C HIS A 59 10.95 1.51 -0.23
N THR A 60 9.94 1.54 0.64
CA THR A 60 8.72 2.31 0.43
C THR A 60 8.24 3.01 1.69
N LEU A 61 7.62 4.17 1.51
CA LEU A 61 6.65 4.70 2.45
C LEU A 61 5.24 4.48 1.90
N TRP A 62 4.27 4.37 2.80
CA TRP A 62 2.88 4.22 2.43
C TRP A 62 1.94 5.14 3.20
N HIS A 63 0.79 5.38 2.60
CA HIS A 63 -0.37 6.03 3.23
C HIS A 63 -1.58 5.13 3.06
N LEU A 64 -2.27 4.82 4.15
CA LEU A 64 -3.54 4.12 4.17
C LEU A 64 -4.63 5.14 4.50
N ALA A 65 -5.52 5.38 3.54
CA ALA A 65 -6.69 6.22 3.72
C ALA A 65 -7.89 5.34 4.08
N LYS A 66 -8.51 5.63 5.23
CA LYS A 66 -9.80 5.04 5.62
C LYS A 66 -10.95 5.90 5.10
N ASN A 67 -11.99 5.25 4.60
CA ASN A 67 -13.26 5.89 4.29
C ASN A 67 -14.04 6.04 5.60
N ILE A 68 -14.01 7.26 6.16
CA ILE A 68 -14.74 7.60 7.38
C ILE A 68 -16.18 7.96 6.99
N PRO A 69 -17.21 7.47 7.71
CA PRO A 69 -18.58 7.89 7.44
C PRO A 69 -18.76 9.40 7.58
N ASP A 70 -19.56 10.02 6.69
CA ASP A 70 -19.78 11.48 6.64
C ASP A 70 -20.15 12.10 8.00
N GLU A 71 -20.92 11.39 8.82
CA GLU A 71 -21.34 11.83 10.16
C GLU A 71 -20.18 11.95 11.17
N ASP A 72 -19.11 11.17 10.95
CA ASP A 72 -17.92 11.11 11.79
C ASP A 72 -16.76 11.95 11.27
N GLU A 73 -16.77 12.32 9.98
CA GLU A 73 -15.70 13.10 9.35
C GLU A 73 -15.33 14.38 10.14
N PRO A 74 -16.27 15.22 10.63
CA PRO A 74 -15.92 16.44 11.36
C PRO A 74 -15.07 16.19 12.61
N LYS A 75 -15.09 14.98 13.17
CA LYS A 75 -14.37 14.61 14.39
C LYS A 75 -13.15 13.74 14.12
N LEU A 76 -13.20 12.89 13.09
CA LEU A 76 -12.24 11.81 12.89
C LEU A 76 -11.36 11.97 11.65
N LEU A 77 -11.69 12.88 10.72
CA LEU A 77 -10.97 12.99 9.44
C LEU A 77 -9.47 13.29 9.63
N TRP A 78 -9.12 14.06 10.67
CA TRP A 78 -7.74 14.38 11.02
C TRP A 78 -6.87 13.12 11.28
N ALA A 79 -7.48 12.00 11.69
CA ALA A 79 -6.83 10.74 11.98
C ALA A 79 -7.10 9.66 10.92
N GLY A 80 -7.75 10.02 9.80
CA GLY A 80 -8.19 9.07 8.78
C GLY A 80 -7.07 8.49 7.90
N ILE A 81 -5.89 9.11 7.93
CA ILE A 81 -4.72 8.69 7.17
C ILE A 81 -3.67 8.11 8.11
N LEU A 82 -3.33 6.84 7.90
CA LEU A 82 -2.20 6.17 8.54
C LEU A 82 -1.00 6.21 7.60
N THR A 83 0.22 6.16 8.16
CA THR A 83 1.45 6.05 7.37
C THR A 83 2.42 5.06 8.00
N GLY A 84 3.34 4.55 7.20
CA GLY A 84 4.40 3.66 7.64
C GLY A 84 5.39 3.37 6.52
N ALA A 85 6.28 2.42 6.78
CA ALA A 85 7.29 1.97 5.84
C ALA A 85 7.18 0.46 5.58
N ASN A 86 7.50 0.04 4.35
CA ASN A 86 7.72 -1.36 4.03
C ASN A 86 8.99 -1.53 3.19
N ILE A 87 9.64 -2.67 3.38
CA ILE A 87 10.73 -3.15 2.55
C ILE A 87 10.26 -4.46 1.91
N PHE A 88 10.21 -4.50 0.58
CA PHE A 88 9.83 -5.69 -0.18
C PHE A 88 11.08 -6.34 -0.75
N SER A 89 11.25 -7.65 -0.55
CA SER A 89 12.32 -8.44 -1.17
C SER A 89 11.74 -9.39 -2.22
N ARG A 90 12.49 -9.62 -3.30
CA ARG A 90 12.13 -10.63 -4.31
C ARG A 90 12.17 -12.03 -3.69
N ARG A 91 11.07 -12.77 -3.84
CA ARG A 91 10.98 -14.20 -3.53
C ARG A 91 11.22 -15.05 -4.76
#